data_AF-A0A382FTK2-F1
#
_entry.id   AF-A0A382FTK2-F1
#
_cell.length_a   1.000
_cell.length_b   1.000
_cell.length_c   1.000
_cell.angle_alpha   90.00
_cell.angle_beta   90.00
_cell.angle_gamma   90.00
#
_symmetry.space_group_name_H-M   'P 1'
#
loop_
_entity.id
_entity.type
_entity.pdbx_description
1 polymer ?
#
loop_
_entity_poly.entity_id
_entity_poly.type
_entity_poly.pdbx_seq_one_letter_code
_entity_poly.pdbx_strand_id
1 'polypeptide(L)'
;MKKTIVTIVVIFSSYFIIAQEYRTVTDIDGNVYQTVQIGDQLWMAENLKVTHYQNGDEIPCNVYNDDPSNSAIYGRLYTWYAVDDERGICPEDWHVPTDEEYTVLTDYLGGLSVAGGKMKDDILWNGTNESGFTGLPGGYRHHSIGDYTSMGGYGYFWSSTEY
;
A
#
# COMPACT_ATOMS: atom_id res chain seq x y z
N MET A 1 -11.05 -2.49 -33.19
CA MET A 1 -12.19 -3.37 -32.90
C MET A 1 -13.15 -2.65 -31.99
N LYS A 2 -14.40 -2.46 -32.44
CA LYS A 2 -15.47 -1.80 -31.69
C LYS A 2 -15.97 -2.75 -30.59
N LYS A 3 -16.02 -2.29 -29.34
CA LYS A 3 -16.84 -2.91 -28.30
C LYS A 3 -17.92 -1.90 -27.90
N THR A 4 -19.16 -2.24 -28.25
CA THR A 4 -20.39 -1.55 -27.89
C THR A 4 -20.93 -2.20 -26.60
N ILE A 5 -21.32 -1.41 -25.62
CA ILE A 5 -22.18 -1.83 -24.50
C ILE A 5 -23.42 -0.93 -24.46
N VAL A 6 -24.58 -1.57 -24.30
CA VAL A 6 -25.91 -0.95 -24.20
C VAL A 6 -26.25 -0.68 -22.73
N THR A 7 -26.24 0.60 -22.38
CA THR A 7 -27.22 1.41 -21.62
C THR A 7 -27.98 0.82 -20.42
N ILE A 8 -27.88 1.50 -19.26
CA ILE A 8 -29.05 1.99 -18.51
C ILE A 8 -28.77 3.44 -18.10
N VAL A 9 -29.57 4.38 -18.62
CA VAL A 9 -29.62 5.78 -18.19
C VAL A 9 -30.84 5.90 -17.27
N VAL A 10 -30.62 6.13 -15.97
CA VAL A 10 -31.67 6.57 -15.05
C VAL A 10 -31.34 8.01 -14.67
N ILE A 11 -32.15 8.97 -15.14
CA ILE A 11 -32.05 10.38 -14.76
C ILE A 11 -33.01 10.62 -13.59
N PHE A 12 -32.46 10.79 -12.39
CA PHE A 12 -33.12 11.43 -11.25
C PHE A 12 -32.11 12.35 -10.56
N SER A 13 -32.48 13.64 -10.44
CA SER A 13 -31.94 14.69 -9.57
C SER A 13 -30.47 14.60 -9.14
N SER A 14 -29.64 15.49 -9.70
CA SER A 14 -28.35 16.01 -9.21
C SER A 14 -27.78 15.39 -7.92
N TYR A 15 -27.29 14.16 -8.03
CA TYR A 15 -26.06 13.72 -7.37
C TYR A 15 -25.33 12.93 -8.45
N PHE A 16 -24.27 13.53 -8.99
CA PHE A 16 -23.29 12.79 -9.75
C PHE A 16 -22.61 11.86 -8.74
N ILE A 17 -23.16 10.65 -8.56
CA ILE A 17 -22.47 9.61 -7.81
C ILE A 17 -21.29 9.25 -8.71
N ILE A 18 -20.14 9.89 -8.47
CA ILE A 18 -18.87 9.30 -8.88
C ILE A 18 -18.79 8.04 -8.03
N ALA A 19 -19.25 6.92 -8.58
CA ALA A 19 -18.81 5.63 -8.09
C ALA A 19 -17.30 5.66 -8.30
N GLN A 20 -16.55 5.88 -7.22
CA GLN A 20 -15.12 5.74 -7.26
C GLN A 20 -14.87 4.29 -7.67
N GLU A 21 -14.44 4.07 -8.90
CA GLU A 21 -13.96 2.74 -9.30
C GLU A 21 -12.75 2.47 -8.42
N TYR A 22 -12.96 1.71 -7.34
CA TYR A 22 -11.86 1.07 -6.64
C TYR A 22 -11.24 0.09 -7.62
N ARG A 23 -10.15 0.53 -8.25
CA ARG A 23 -9.33 -0.36 -9.05
C ARG A 23 -8.59 -1.25 -8.08
N THR A 24 -8.44 -2.51 -8.45
CA THR A 24 -7.56 -3.42 -7.73
C THR A 24 -6.30 -3.64 -8.53
N VAL A 25 -5.20 -3.90 -7.86
CA VAL A 25 -3.97 -4.44 -8.45
C VAL A 25 -3.76 -5.86 -7.97
N THR A 26 -3.20 -6.72 -8.82
CA THR A 26 -2.90 -8.12 -8.48
C THR A 26 -1.42 -8.37 -8.65
N ASP A 27 -0.75 -8.94 -7.64
CA ASP A 27 0.66 -9.33 -7.74
C ASP A 27 0.84 -10.72 -8.36
N ILE A 28 2.09 -11.16 -8.49
CA ILE A 28 2.44 -12.45 -9.08
C ILE A 28 1.92 -13.66 -8.29
N ASP A 29 1.63 -13.49 -7.00
CA ASP A 29 1.08 -14.54 -6.13
C ASP A 29 -0.45 -14.62 -6.18
N GLY A 30 -1.08 -13.70 -6.92
CA GLY A 30 -2.53 -13.56 -6.98
C GLY A 30 -3.12 -12.83 -5.78
N ASN A 31 -2.32 -12.14 -4.96
CA ASN A 31 -2.86 -11.24 -3.96
C ASN A 31 -3.51 -10.04 -4.66
N VAL A 32 -4.76 -9.75 -4.30
CA VAL A 32 -5.51 -8.62 -4.83
C VAL A 32 -5.52 -7.51 -3.78
N TYR A 33 -5.09 -6.32 -4.16
CA TYR A 33 -5.03 -5.14 -3.30
C TYR A 33 -5.98 -4.07 -3.82
N GLN A 34 -6.74 -3.45 -2.94
CA GLN A 34 -7.48 -2.23 -3.24
C GLN A 34 -6.51 -1.08 -3.54
N THR A 35 -6.96 -0.13 -4.35
CA THR A 35 -6.19 1.08 -4.65
C THR A 35 -7.02 2.33 -4.35
N VAL A 36 -6.32 3.43 -4.10
CA VAL A 36 -6.90 4.73 -3.79
C VAL A 36 -6.17 5.82 -4.55
N GLN A 37 -6.93 6.74 -5.13
CA GLN A 37 -6.40 7.94 -5.75
C GLN A 37 -6.23 9.03 -4.69
N ILE A 38 -5.02 9.53 -4.50
CA ILE A 38 -4.71 10.63 -3.57
C ILE A 38 -3.96 11.71 -4.36
N GLY A 39 -4.63 12.85 -4.57
CA GLY A 39 -4.18 13.84 -5.55
C GLY A 39 -4.11 13.22 -6.94
N ASP A 40 -2.98 13.38 -7.61
CA ASP A 40 -2.73 12.82 -8.95
C ASP A 40 -2.04 11.44 -8.90
N GLN A 41 -1.72 10.92 -7.71
CA GLN A 41 -1.07 9.62 -7.52
C GLN A 41 -2.06 8.51 -7.16
N LEU A 42 -1.82 7.31 -7.70
CA LEU A 42 -2.56 6.10 -7.36
C LEU A 42 -1.73 5.25 -6.40
N TRP A 43 -2.30 4.93 -5.23
CA TRP A 43 -1.63 4.18 -4.17
C TRP A 43 -2.36 2.87 -3.89
N MET A 44 -1.64 1.86 -3.38
CA MET A 44 -2.28 0.72 -2.74
C MET A 44 -2.93 1.19 -1.43
N ALA A 45 -4.11 0.67 -1.13
CA ALA A 45 -4.84 0.93 0.11
C ALA A 45 -4.65 -0.20 1.14
N GLU A 46 -3.62 -1.03 0.96
CA GLU A 46 -3.30 -2.20 1.79
C GLU A 46 -1.79 -2.40 1.79
N ASN A 47 -1.24 -2.96 2.88
CA ASN A 47 0.18 -3.30 2.94
C ASN A 47 0.49 -4.47 1.97
N LEU A 48 1.61 -4.35 1.24
CA LEU A 48 2.09 -5.39 0.32
C LEU A 48 2.41 -6.70 1.08
N LYS A 49 2.01 -7.85 0.50
CA LYS A 49 2.21 -9.19 1.09
C LYS A 49 2.76 -10.24 0.12
N VAL A 50 3.29 -9.80 -1.02
CA VAL A 50 3.94 -10.63 -2.04
C VAL A 50 5.13 -11.41 -1.48
N THR A 51 5.35 -12.61 -2.02
CA THR A 51 6.38 -13.59 -1.66
C THR A 51 7.30 -13.94 -2.81
N HIS A 52 6.96 -13.58 -4.05
CA HIS A 52 7.83 -13.75 -5.22
C HIS A 52 8.08 -12.43 -5.94
N TYR A 53 9.30 -12.26 -6.45
CA TYR A 53 9.62 -11.19 -7.38
C TYR A 53 8.87 -11.40 -8.71
N GLN A 54 8.86 -10.40 -9.59
CA GLN A 54 8.18 -10.48 -10.89
C GLN A 54 8.69 -11.64 -11.77
N ASN A 55 9.92 -12.12 -11.56
CA ASN A 55 10.47 -13.28 -12.27
C ASN A 55 10.08 -14.64 -11.66
N GLY A 56 9.37 -14.67 -10.55
CA GLY A 56 8.94 -15.87 -9.83
C GLY A 56 9.92 -16.39 -8.77
N ASP A 57 11.06 -15.73 -8.54
CA ASP A 57 11.97 -16.10 -7.45
C ASP A 57 11.40 -15.71 -6.08
N GLU A 58 11.65 -16.50 -5.05
CA GLU A 58 11.25 -16.19 -3.68
C GLU A 58 11.92 -14.91 -3.14
N ILE A 59 11.14 -14.09 -2.43
CA ILE A 59 11.58 -12.88 -1.74
C ILE A 59 11.95 -13.23 -0.30
N PRO A 60 13.19 -12.94 0.14
CA PRO A 60 13.55 -13.00 1.55
C PRO A 60 12.79 -11.93 2.36
N CYS A 61 11.71 -12.34 3.02
CA CYS A 61 10.84 -11.47 3.80
C CYS A 61 10.45 -12.13 5.12
N ASN A 62 10.05 -11.32 6.10
CA ASN A 62 9.64 -11.80 7.41
C ASN A 62 8.15 -11.54 7.63
N VAL A 63 7.57 -12.29 8.55
CA VAL A 63 6.24 -12.00 9.11
C VAL A 63 6.45 -11.66 10.58
N TYR A 64 5.71 -10.68 11.09
CA TYR A 64 5.88 -10.26 12.47
C TYR A 64 5.72 -11.44 13.44
N ASN A 65 6.67 -11.62 14.36
CA ASN A 65 6.75 -12.74 15.32
C ASN A 65 6.75 -14.15 14.67
N ASP A 66 7.08 -14.26 13.38
CA ASP A 66 7.01 -15.51 12.62
C ASP A 66 5.61 -16.17 12.63
N ASP A 67 4.57 -15.39 12.94
CA ASP A 67 3.18 -15.86 12.97
C ASP A 67 2.50 -15.56 11.63
N PRO A 68 2.17 -16.58 10.82
CA PRO A 68 1.58 -16.37 9.50
C PRO A 68 0.28 -15.56 9.50
N SER A 69 -0.48 -15.56 10.60
CA SER A 69 -1.72 -14.78 10.71
C SER A 69 -1.48 -13.27 10.59
N ASN A 70 -0.30 -12.79 11.00
CA ASN A 70 0.07 -11.38 10.88
C ASN A 70 0.26 -10.95 9.41
N SER A 71 0.63 -11.87 8.52
CA SER A 71 0.86 -11.52 7.11
C SER A 71 -0.43 -11.18 6.36
N ALA A 72 -1.55 -11.78 6.78
CA ALA A 72 -2.87 -11.50 6.22
C ALA A 72 -3.40 -10.12 6.63
N ILE A 73 -2.99 -9.63 7.81
CA ILE A 73 -3.45 -8.36 8.37
C ILE A 73 -2.47 -7.24 7.99
N TYR A 74 -1.19 -7.39 8.35
CA TYR A 74 -0.20 -6.33 8.31
C TYR A 74 0.72 -6.38 7.08
N GLY A 75 0.56 -7.40 6.23
CA GLY A 75 1.49 -7.67 5.13
C GLY A 75 2.82 -8.23 5.63
N ARG A 76 3.89 -7.96 4.90
CA ARG A 76 5.22 -8.54 5.18
C ARG A 76 6.26 -7.48 5.51
N LEU A 77 7.29 -7.91 6.24
CA LEU A 77 8.42 -7.09 6.62
C LEU A 77 9.58 -7.36 5.66
N TYR A 78 9.70 -6.47 4.67
CA TYR A 78 10.75 -6.52 3.65
C TYR A 78 12.03 -5.83 4.14
N THR A 79 13.17 -6.31 3.65
CA THR A 79 14.46 -5.64 3.83
C THR A 79 14.73 -4.68 2.68
N TRP A 80 15.62 -3.71 2.88
CA TRP A 80 16.10 -2.84 1.78
C TRP A 80 16.55 -3.65 0.56
N TYR A 81 17.33 -4.72 0.78
CA TYR A 81 17.82 -5.57 -0.32
C TYR A 81 16.71 -6.21 -1.15
N ALA A 82 15.55 -6.50 -0.55
CA ALA A 82 14.41 -7.05 -1.27
C ALA A 82 13.62 -5.96 -2.04
N VAL A 83 13.64 -4.73 -1.54
CA VAL A 83 12.93 -3.60 -2.13
C VAL A 83 13.70 -3.02 -3.32
N ASP A 84 15.03 -2.98 -3.22
CA ASP A 84 15.97 -2.44 -4.24
C ASP A 84 16.45 -3.51 -5.25
N ASP A 85 15.82 -4.70 -5.27
CA ASP A 85 16.23 -5.78 -6.16
C ASP A 85 15.74 -5.55 -7.60
N GLU A 86 16.62 -5.78 -8.59
CA GLU A 86 16.31 -5.61 -10.02
C GLU A 86 15.19 -6.52 -10.53
N ARG A 87 14.90 -7.62 -9.82
CA ARG A 87 13.80 -8.54 -10.16
C ARG A 87 12.42 -7.96 -9.87
N GLY A 88 12.34 -6.86 -9.13
CA GLY A 88 11.11 -6.10 -8.91
C GLY A 88 10.15 -6.74 -7.91
N ILE A 89 9.86 -6.03 -6.81
CA ILE A 89 8.92 -6.50 -5.76
C ILE A 89 7.46 -6.12 -6.07
N CYS A 90 7.23 -5.06 -6.83
CA CYS A 90 5.89 -4.56 -7.10
C CYS A 90 5.19 -5.36 -8.21
N PRO A 91 3.86 -5.33 -8.28
CA PRO A 91 3.11 -5.78 -9.46
C PRO A 91 3.59 -5.10 -10.75
N GLU A 92 3.28 -5.69 -11.90
CA GLU A 92 3.53 -5.06 -13.21
C GLU A 92 2.86 -3.67 -13.28
N ASP A 93 3.56 -2.69 -13.86
CA ASP A 93 3.17 -1.27 -13.91
C ASP A 93 3.06 -0.54 -12.55
N TRP A 94 3.58 -1.14 -11.46
CA TRP A 94 3.72 -0.50 -10.15
C TRP A 94 5.18 -0.42 -9.73
N HIS A 95 5.52 0.54 -8.87
CA HIS A 95 6.89 0.74 -8.38
C HIS A 95 6.93 1.07 -6.88
N VAL A 96 8.12 0.94 -6.30
CA VAL A 96 8.40 1.38 -4.93
C VAL A 96 8.46 2.91 -4.93
N PRO A 97 7.63 3.60 -4.13
CA PRO A 97 7.58 5.06 -4.15
C PRO A 97 8.94 5.70 -3.87
N THR A 98 9.24 6.82 -4.51
CA THR A 98 10.37 7.69 -4.17
C THR A 98 10.02 8.61 -2.99
N ASP A 99 11.02 9.24 -2.38
CA ASP A 99 10.79 10.25 -1.34
C ASP A 99 10.03 11.48 -1.89
N GLU A 100 10.28 11.86 -3.15
CA GLU A 100 9.54 12.93 -3.83
C GLU A 100 8.04 12.57 -3.96
N GLU A 101 7.73 11.30 -4.25
CA GLU A 101 6.34 10.84 -4.32
C GLU A 101 5.64 10.84 -2.96
N TYR A 102 6.35 10.49 -1.88
CA TYR A 102 5.83 10.67 -0.52
C TYR A 102 5.66 12.15 -0.16
N THR A 103 6.56 13.03 -0.62
CA THR A 103 6.44 14.48 -0.42
C THR A 103 5.17 15.01 -1.09
N VAL A 104 4.91 14.65 -2.35
CA VAL A 104 3.67 15.02 -3.07
C VAL A 104 2.43 14.51 -2.32
N LEU A 105 2.45 13.25 -1.87
CA LEU A 105 1.37 12.66 -1.08
C LEU A 105 1.10 13.45 0.20
N THR A 106 2.15 13.71 0.99
CA THR A 106 2.02 14.36 2.29
C THR A 106 1.61 15.84 2.17
N ASP A 107 2.13 16.55 1.17
CA ASP A 107 1.73 17.92 0.85
C ASP A 107 0.25 17.99 0.44
N TYR A 108 -0.20 17.07 -0.42
CA TYR A 108 -1.61 16.98 -0.81
C TYR A 108 -2.52 16.75 0.42
N LEU A 109 -2.05 15.98 1.40
CA LEU A 109 -2.79 15.70 2.63
C LEU A 109 -2.75 16.83 3.67
N GLY A 110 -2.05 17.93 3.40
CA GLY A 110 -1.96 19.12 4.25
C GLY A 110 -0.65 19.27 5.01
N GLY A 111 0.40 18.55 4.59
CA GLY A 111 1.75 18.60 5.14
C GLY A 111 2.03 17.54 6.21
N LEU A 112 3.33 17.33 6.50
CA LEU A 112 3.84 16.26 7.36
C LEU A 112 3.23 16.20 8.77
N SER A 113 2.80 17.33 9.33
CA SER A 113 2.22 17.40 10.69
C SER A 113 0.84 16.76 10.80
N VAL A 114 0.11 16.61 9.68
CA VAL A 114 -1.27 16.07 9.65
C VAL A 114 -1.39 14.84 8.75
N ALA A 115 -0.56 14.71 7.72
CA ALA A 115 -0.65 13.63 6.72
C ALA A 115 -0.60 12.25 7.36
N GLY A 116 0.30 12.03 8.32
CA GLY A 116 0.42 10.76 9.02
C GLY A 116 -0.87 10.33 9.75
N GLY A 117 -1.68 11.26 10.25
CA GLY A 117 -2.98 10.92 10.86
C GLY A 117 -4.01 10.46 9.82
N LYS A 118 -4.01 11.10 8.66
CA LYS A 118 -4.94 10.80 7.55
C LYS A 118 -4.61 9.52 6.79
N MET A 119 -3.33 9.13 6.75
CA MET A 119 -2.85 7.92 6.08
C MET A 119 -3.05 6.64 6.89
N LYS A 120 -3.11 6.76 8.21
CA LYS A 120 -3.26 5.63 9.12
C LYS A 120 -4.68 5.07 9.07
N ASP A 121 -4.77 3.75 9.10
CA ASP A 121 -6.01 3.02 9.37
C ASP A 121 -6.67 3.48 10.67
N ASP A 122 -8.00 3.56 10.66
CA ASP A 122 -8.82 4.11 11.74
C ASP A 122 -9.12 3.10 12.86
N ILE A 123 -8.97 1.80 12.62
CA ILE A 123 -9.31 0.74 13.57
C ILE A 123 -8.07 0.23 14.30
N LEU A 124 -7.06 -0.20 13.56
CA LEU A 124 -5.85 -0.84 14.03
C LEU A 124 -4.75 0.14 14.39
N TRP A 125 -4.74 1.35 13.78
CA TRP A 125 -3.73 2.37 14.06
C TRP A 125 -4.28 3.67 14.65
N ASN A 126 -5.60 3.77 14.83
CA ASN A 126 -6.25 4.95 15.41
C ASN A 126 -5.96 6.26 14.63
N GLY A 127 -5.84 6.13 13.31
CA GLY A 127 -5.84 7.26 12.37
C GLY A 127 -7.24 7.77 12.07
N THR A 128 -7.34 8.73 11.16
CA THR A 128 -8.64 9.15 10.61
C THR A 128 -8.96 8.45 9.30
N ASN A 129 -7.96 7.83 8.65
CA ASN A 129 -8.02 7.22 7.33
C ASN A 129 -8.72 8.07 6.25
N GLU A 130 -8.73 9.39 6.40
CA GLU A 130 -9.41 10.31 5.46
C GLU A 130 -8.83 10.25 4.05
N SER A 131 -7.59 9.78 3.89
CA SER A 131 -6.98 9.61 2.57
C SER A 131 -7.33 8.28 1.90
N GLY A 132 -7.82 7.29 2.64
CA GLY A 132 -8.02 5.92 2.18
C GLY A 132 -6.72 5.13 1.95
N PHE A 133 -5.55 5.69 2.27
CA PHE A 133 -4.26 4.98 2.19
C PHE A 133 -4.25 3.73 3.08
N THR A 134 -4.97 3.76 4.20
CA THR A 134 -5.21 2.61 5.09
C THR A 134 -3.90 1.92 5.49
N GLY A 135 -2.87 2.72 5.82
CA GLY A 135 -1.61 2.18 6.29
C GLY A 135 -1.81 1.45 7.61
N LEU A 136 -1.17 0.28 7.78
CA LEU A 136 -1.31 -0.56 8.96
C LEU A 136 -0.02 -0.64 9.80
N PRO A 137 -0.12 -0.72 11.15
CA PRO A 137 1.02 -0.68 12.06
C PRO A 137 1.66 -2.07 12.20
N GLY A 138 2.28 -2.56 11.14
CA GLY A 138 2.91 -3.88 11.09
C GLY A 138 4.17 -4.05 11.94
N GLY A 139 4.64 -2.99 12.59
CA GLY A 139 5.90 -2.98 13.34
C GLY A 139 7.10 -3.13 12.40
N TYR A 140 8.21 -3.62 12.96
CA TYR A 140 9.40 -3.93 12.18
C TYR A 140 10.23 -5.02 12.87
N ARG A 141 11.19 -5.56 12.12
CA ARG A 141 12.19 -6.50 12.61
C ARG A 141 13.56 -5.84 12.57
N HIS A 142 14.26 -5.76 13.69
CA HIS A 142 15.59 -5.18 13.70
C HIS A 142 16.55 -6.07 12.90
N HIS A 143 17.28 -5.47 11.97
CA HIS A 143 18.22 -6.19 11.12
C HIS A 143 19.39 -6.81 11.92
N SER A 144 19.89 -6.12 12.94
CA SER A 144 21.10 -6.52 13.68
C SER A 144 20.88 -7.62 14.72
N ILE A 145 19.73 -7.61 15.41
CA ILE A 145 19.43 -8.52 16.53
C ILE A 145 18.27 -9.48 16.23
N GLY A 146 17.48 -9.21 15.18
CA GLY A 146 16.44 -10.11 14.69
C GLY A 146 15.15 -10.15 15.52
N ASP A 147 14.98 -9.25 16.49
CA ASP A 147 13.76 -9.14 17.28
C ASP A 147 12.68 -8.33 16.55
N TYR A 148 11.43 -8.61 16.92
CA TYR A 148 10.23 -7.95 16.43
C TYR A 148 9.74 -6.94 17.46
N THR A 149 9.44 -5.72 17.03
CA THR A 149 8.94 -4.69 17.94
C THR A 149 7.92 -3.78 17.26
N SER A 150 7.16 -3.06 18.08
CA SER A 150 6.34 -1.92 17.65
C SER A 150 5.09 -2.24 16.79
N MET A 151 4.70 -3.51 16.65
CA MET A 151 3.39 -3.85 16.04
C MET A 151 2.26 -3.21 16.82
N GLY A 152 1.28 -2.65 16.11
CA GLY A 152 0.18 -1.86 16.67
C GLY A 152 0.54 -0.40 16.97
N GLY A 153 1.83 -0.03 17.00
CA GLY A 153 2.28 1.34 17.28
C GLY A 153 2.87 2.06 16.07
N TYR A 154 3.67 1.35 15.27
CA TYR A 154 4.41 1.89 14.14
C TYR A 154 4.22 1.02 12.89
N GLY A 155 4.30 1.66 11.73
CA GLY A 155 4.40 1.05 10.42
C GLY A 155 5.43 1.83 9.62
N TYR A 156 6.34 1.09 8.99
CA TYR A 156 7.45 1.64 8.21
C TYR A 156 7.22 1.31 6.74
N PHE A 157 7.31 2.32 5.89
CA PHE A 157 7.09 2.19 4.45
C PHE A 157 8.38 2.59 3.75
N TRP A 158 8.83 1.76 2.81
CA TRP A 158 10.07 1.99 2.09
C TRP A 158 9.91 3.06 1.01
N SER A 159 10.99 3.81 0.79
CA SER A 159 11.21 4.61 -0.40
C SER A 159 12.31 3.97 -1.26
N SER A 160 12.30 4.19 -2.57
CA SER A 160 13.37 3.78 -3.49
C SER A 160 14.51 4.79 -3.58
N THR A 161 14.36 5.95 -2.93
CA THR A 161 15.39 7.00 -2.85
C THR A 161 15.63 7.39 -1.41
N GLU A 162 16.82 7.91 -1.10
CA GLU A 162 17.14 8.46 0.22
C GLU A 162 16.32 9.73 0.50
N TYR A 163 16.03 9.95 1.80
CA TYR A 163 15.42 11.14 2.39
C TYR A 163 16.50 12.05 2.98
#